data_AF-A0AAC9I4M7-F1
#
_entry.id   AF-A0AAC9I4M7-F1
#
_cell.length_a   1.000
_cell.length_b   1.000
_cell.length_c   1.000
_cell.angle_alpha   90.00
_cell.angle_beta   90.00
_cell.angle_gamma   90.00
#
_symmetry.space_group_name_H-M   'P 1'
#
loop_
_entity.id
_entity.type
_entity.pdbx_description
1 polymer ?
#
loop_
_entity_poly.entity_id
_entity_poly.type
_entity_poly.pdbx_seq_one_letter_code
_entity_poly.pdbx_strand_id
1 'polypeptide(L)'
;MKKVLLLTALLIGCFVQSQNIDLLHKANKCDLTFAKSLSDEISTSAKTKYVYLTSKESTYLNLVTFVYIKDDLSDSDKKSIEAYLSNYTGRYELQLDNCLCVHFKVNKVGENKDLEIKGTKEYVFDNVKGKYLDLFAFYQKNIEPTATTEKTTTTGIYSTRKDKDGYWYNFARTNTDGLWYLKNMSSRLN
;
A
#
# COMPACT_ATOMS: atom_id res chain seq x y z
N MET A 1 -12.73 -46.16 8.20
CA MET A 1 -12.76 -44.80 8.82
C MET A 1 -11.44 -44.03 8.71
N LYS A 2 -10.26 -44.65 8.84
CA LYS A 2 -8.95 -43.94 8.71
C LYS A 2 -8.68 -43.30 7.34
N LYS A 3 -9.22 -43.86 6.24
CA LYS A 3 -9.04 -43.32 4.88
C LYS A 3 -9.84 -42.05 4.59
N VAL A 4 -10.94 -41.82 5.32
CA VAL A 4 -11.78 -40.61 5.15
C VAL A 4 -11.10 -39.40 5.78
N LEU A 5 -10.47 -39.57 6.96
CA LEU A 5 -9.70 -38.50 7.62
C LEU A 5 -8.51 -37.99 6.80
N LEU A 6 -7.85 -38.87 6.03
CA LEU A 6 -6.73 -38.48 5.17
C LEU A 6 -7.18 -37.62 3.98
N LEU A 7 -8.37 -37.87 3.44
CA LEU A 7 -8.95 -37.09 2.34
C LEU A 7 -9.43 -35.72 2.81
N THR A 8 -10.00 -35.59 4.01
CA THR A 8 -10.38 -34.29 4.57
C THR A 8 -9.16 -33.43 4.92
N ALA A 9 -8.07 -34.04 5.41
CA ALA A 9 -6.82 -33.32 5.69
C ALA A 9 -6.13 -32.82 4.40
N LEU A 10 -6.22 -33.56 3.29
CA LEU A 10 -5.70 -33.12 1.99
C LEU A 10 -6.51 -31.97 1.38
N LEU A 11 -7.84 -31.99 1.49
CA LEU A 11 -8.73 -30.95 0.95
C LEU A 11 -8.58 -29.62 1.69
N ILE A 12 -8.29 -29.63 2.99
CA ILE A 12 -8.06 -28.41 3.78
C ILE A 12 -6.70 -27.76 3.44
N GLY A 13 -5.70 -28.56 3.02
CA GLY A 13 -4.41 -28.05 2.53
C GLY A 13 -4.46 -27.41 1.13
N CYS A 14 -5.52 -27.65 0.37
CA CYS A 14 -5.70 -27.11 -0.98
C CYS A 14 -6.37 -25.72 -1.02
N PHE A 15 -6.75 -25.14 0.13
CA PHE A 15 -6.95 -23.69 0.25
C PHE A 15 -5.59 -22.99 0.27
N VAL A 16 -4.78 -23.28 -0.76
CA VAL A 16 -3.64 -22.47 -1.16
C VAL A 16 -4.19 -21.05 -1.26
N GLN A 17 -3.71 -20.18 -0.38
CA GLN A 17 -4.04 -18.77 -0.34
C GLN A 17 -3.79 -18.19 -1.73
N SER A 18 -4.83 -18.07 -2.53
CA SER A 18 -4.73 -17.43 -3.84
C SER A 18 -4.38 -15.97 -3.61
N GLN A 19 -3.44 -15.46 -4.39
CA GLN A 19 -3.16 -14.02 -4.44
C GLN A 19 -4.48 -13.26 -4.63
N ASN A 20 -4.63 -12.10 -3.99
CA ASN A 20 -5.87 -11.33 -4.03
C ASN A 20 -5.94 -10.50 -5.32
N ILE A 21 -6.05 -11.19 -6.47
CA ILE A 21 -5.95 -10.60 -7.81
C ILE A 21 -6.94 -9.45 -8.00
N ASP A 22 -8.18 -9.61 -7.53
CA ASP A 22 -9.22 -8.58 -7.64
C ASP A 22 -8.81 -7.28 -6.91
N LEU A 23 -8.21 -7.41 -5.73
CA LEU A 23 -7.68 -6.25 -5.00
C LEU A 23 -6.54 -5.59 -5.77
N LEU A 24 -5.61 -6.37 -6.35
CA LEU A 24 -4.46 -5.84 -7.08
C LEU A 24 -4.89 -5.13 -8.38
N HIS A 25 -5.89 -5.67 -9.10
CA HIS A 25 -6.49 -5.01 -10.26
C HIS A 25 -7.17 -3.71 -9.87
N LYS A 26 -7.99 -3.73 -8.81
CA LYS A 26 -8.69 -2.54 -8.35
C LYS A 26 -7.73 -1.48 -7.83
N ALA A 27 -6.59 -1.87 -7.25
CA ALA A 27 -5.53 -0.94 -6.85
C ALA A 27 -4.86 -0.22 -8.03
N ASN A 28 -4.97 -0.74 -9.26
CA ASN A 28 -4.46 -0.07 -10.47
C ASN A 28 -5.42 0.98 -11.05
N LYS A 29 -6.69 0.98 -10.63
CA LYS A 29 -7.72 1.92 -11.09
C LYS A 29 -8.91 1.92 -10.13
N CYS A 30 -9.02 2.92 -9.28
CA CYS A 30 -10.08 3.00 -8.28
C CYS A 30 -10.62 4.41 -8.03
N ASP A 31 -11.70 4.48 -7.26
CA ASP A 31 -12.21 5.72 -6.68
C ASP A 31 -11.54 6.04 -5.33
N LEU A 32 -11.83 7.23 -4.79
CA LEU A 32 -11.25 7.68 -3.52
C LEU A 32 -11.67 6.79 -2.34
N THR A 33 -12.88 6.23 -2.38
CA THR A 33 -13.42 5.37 -1.32
C THR A 33 -12.61 4.10 -1.20
N PHE A 34 -12.34 3.42 -2.31
CA PHE A 34 -11.51 2.23 -2.33
C PHE A 34 -10.05 2.57 -2.01
N ALA A 35 -9.52 3.70 -2.49
CA ALA A 35 -8.16 4.14 -2.14
C ALA A 35 -8.00 4.29 -0.61
N LYS A 36 -8.98 4.91 0.05
CA LYS A 36 -9.02 5.02 1.52
C LYS A 36 -9.13 3.64 2.18
N SER A 37 -10.04 2.78 1.70
CA SER A 37 -10.23 1.44 2.25
C SER A 37 -8.97 0.56 2.14
N LEU A 38 -8.27 0.62 1.00
CA LEU A 38 -7.00 -0.08 0.80
C LEU A 38 -5.93 0.46 1.74
N SER A 39 -5.89 1.79 1.90
CA SER A 39 -4.99 2.43 2.84
C SER A 39 -5.27 2.04 4.30
N ASP A 40 -6.53 1.86 4.67
CA ASP A 40 -6.94 1.37 5.99
C ASP A 40 -6.54 -0.09 6.18
N GLU A 41 -6.68 -0.92 5.15
CA GLU A 41 -6.24 -2.32 5.23
C GLU A 41 -4.71 -2.42 5.44
N ILE A 42 -3.93 -1.58 4.75
CA ILE A 42 -2.48 -1.51 4.94
C ILE A 42 -2.16 -1.10 6.38
N SER A 43 -2.79 -0.05 6.92
CA SER A 43 -2.49 0.46 8.25
C SER A 43 -2.94 -0.49 9.36
N THR A 44 -4.09 -1.15 9.21
CA THR A 44 -4.61 -2.12 10.18
C THR A 44 -3.87 -3.46 10.15
N SER A 45 -3.22 -3.80 9.04
CA SER A 45 -2.34 -4.97 8.95
C SER A 45 -0.97 -4.74 9.59
N ALA A 46 -0.62 -3.50 9.91
CA ALA A 46 0.67 -3.17 10.49
C ALA A 46 0.83 -3.72 11.92
N LYS A 47 2.08 -4.04 12.30
CA LYS A 47 2.40 -4.38 13.68
C LYS A 47 2.20 -3.19 14.63
N THR A 48 2.60 -2.00 14.19
CA THR A 48 2.36 -0.75 14.89
C THR A 48 0.89 -0.38 14.77
N LYS A 49 0.26 0.01 15.87
CA LYS A 49 -1.13 0.49 15.85
C LYS A 49 -1.16 1.91 15.32
N TYR A 50 -1.76 2.06 14.14
CA TYR A 50 -1.93 3.32 13.47
C TYR A 50 -3.39 3.77 13.50
N VAL A 51 -3.62 5.06 13.70
CA VAL A 51 -4.93 5.72 13.57
C VAL A 51 -4.89 6.73 12.44
N TYR A 52 -5.98 6.81 11.68
CA TYR A 52 -6.11 7.78 10.60
C TYR A 52 -6.08 9.20 11.16
N LEU A 53 -5.23 10.05 10.58
CA LEU A 53 -5.16 11.47 10.92
C LEU A 53 -5.84 12.32 9.84
N THR A 54 -5.37 12.21 8.58
CA THR A 54 -5.82 13.09 7.51
C THR A 54 -5.46 12.55 6.13
N SER A 55 -5.96 13.21 5.08
CA SER A 55 -5.54 13.01 3.70
C SER A 55 -5.04 14.32 3.10
N LYS A 56 -3.95 14.28 2.34
CA LYS A 56 -3.38 15.44 1.66
C LYS A 56 -3.31 15.19 0.16
N GLU A 57 -3.89 16.10 -0.61
CA GLU A 57 -3.80 16.09 -2.07
C GLU A 57 -2.71 17.08 -2.52
N SER A 58 -1.81 16.63 -3.39
CA SER A 58 -0.83 17.45 -4.09
C SER A 58 -1.23 17.55 -5.55
N THR A 59 -1.63 18.75 -5.98
CA THR A 59 -1.88 19.04 -7.40
C THR A 59 -0.60 19.02 -8.22
N TYR A 60 0.53 19.40 -7.62
CA TYR A 60 1.84 19.42 -8.30
C TYR A 60 2.33 18.01 -8.66
N LEU A 61 2.18 17.04 -7.74
CA LEU A 61 2.62 15.65 -7.98
C LEU A 61 1.49 14.73 -8.46
N ASN A 62 0.28 15.27 -8.63
CA ASN A 62 -0.94 14.49 -8.90
C ASN A 62 -1.03 13.29 -7.93
N LEU A 63 -1.01 13.58 -6.63
CA LEU A 63 -0.91 12.58 -5.58
C LEU A 63 -1.96 12.83 -4.50
N VAL A 64 -2.56 11.79 -3.96
CA VAL A 64 -3.23 11.82 -2.65
C VAL A 64 -2.46 10.94 -1.69
N THR A 65 -2.22 11.46 -0.48
CA THR A 65 -1.54 10.76 0.61
C THR A 65 -2.51 10.61 1.76
N PHE A 66 -2.77 9.38 2.18
CA PHE A 66 -3.46 9.08 3.43
C PHE A 66 -2.42 8.96 4.54
N VAL A 67 -2.59 9.75 5.59
CA VAL A 67 -1.64 9.85 6.70
C VAL A 67 -2.25 9.21 7.94
N TYR A 68 -1.51 8.26 8.50
CA TYR A 68 -1.81 7.63 9.77
C TYR A 68 -0.69 7.92 10.75
N ILE A 69 -1.03 8.02 12.03
CA ILE A 69 -0.08 8.25 13.12
C ILE A 69 -0.21 7.15 14.16
N LYS A 70 0.83 6.90 14.96
CA LYS A 70 0.71 5.92 16.04
C LYS A 70 -0.37 6.34 17.05
N ASP A 71 -1.08 5.37 17.60
CA ASP A 71 -2.16 5.61 18.58
C ASP A 71 -1.65 6.09 19.94
N ASP A 72 -0.39 5.80 20.27
CA ASP A 72 0.29 6.10 21.54
C ASP A 72 1.02 7.45 21.57
N LEU A 73 0.90 8.28 20.53
CA LEU A 73 1.57 9.58 20.50
C LEU A 73 1.03 10.56 21.55
N SER A 74 1.95 11.34 22.12
CA SER A 74 1.60 12.49 22.96
C SER A 74 0.86 13.56 22.15
N ASP A 75 0.05 14.38 22.83
CA ASP A 75 -0.65 15.50 22.18
C ASP A 75 0.32 16.52 21.58
N SER A 76 1.51 16.67 22.17
CA SER A 76 2.56 17.52 21.63
C SER A 76 3.06 16.99 20.28
N ASP A 77 3.35 15.69 20.19
CA ASP A 77 3.82 15.08 18.94
C ASP A 77 2.77 15.15 17.84
N LYS A 78 1.49 14.90 18.21
CA LYS A 78 0.35 15.05 17.29
C LYS A 78 0.27 16.46 16.71
N LYS A 79 0.33 17.48 17.56
CA LYS A 79 0.31 18.90 17.13
C LYS A 79 1.49 19.24 16.22
N SER A 80 2.69 18.73 16.53
CA SER A 80 3.87 18.93 15.69
C SER A 80 3.70 18.31 14.30
N ILE A 81 3.12 17.11 14.22
CA ILE A 81 2.80 16.45 12.95
C ILE A 81 1.76 17.26 12.17
N GLU A 82 0.67 17.70 12.82
CA GLU A 82 -0.37 18.51 12.18
C GLU A 82 0.18 19.84 11.65
N ALA A 83 1.04 20.51 12.41
CA ALA A 83 1.70 21.75 12.00
C ALA A 83 2.68 21.55 10.83
N TYR A 84 3.35 20.39 10.76
CA TYR A 84 4.14 20.04 9.58
C TYR A 84 3.24 19.84 8.36
N LEU A 85 2.15 19.08 8.53
CA LEU A 85 1.20 18.73 7.48
C LEU A 85 0.39 19.92 6.93
N SER A 86 0.26 21.01 7.70
CA SER A 86 -0.38 22.24 7.22
C SER A 86 0.49 22.99 6.20
N ASN A 87 1.81 22.84 6.29
CA ASN A 87 2.79 23.46 5.39
C ASN A 87 3.29 22.51 4.29
N TYR A 88 2.86 21.26 4.31
CA TYR A 88 3.33 20.24 3.39
C TYR A 88 2.80 20.45 1.97
N THR A 89 3.71 20.57 1.01
CA THR A 89 3.42 20.86 -0.41
C THR A 89 3.35 19.61 -1.29
N GLY A 90 3.41 18.40 -0.72
CA GLY A 90 3.15 17.18 -1.46
C GLY A 90 4.33 16.33 -1.88
N ARG A 91 5.54 16.48 -1.32
CA ARG A 91 6.73 15.68 -1.71
C ARG A 91 6.51 14.16 -1.53
N TYR A 92 6.91 13.34 -2.52
CA TYR A 92 6.85 11.86 -2.48
C TYR A 92 7.53 11.20 -1.26
N GLU A 93 8.34 11.96 -0.53
CA GLU A 93 9.12 11.51 0.62
C GLU A 93 8.56 12.07 1.92
N LEU A 94 7.23 12.14 2.06
CA LEU A 94 6.65 12.39 3.38
C LEU A 94 6.96 11.19 4.28
N GLN A 95 8.13 11.25 4.91
CA GLN A 95 8.59 10.30 5.88
C GLN A 95 8.69 11.04 7.21
N LEU A 96 7.57 11.06 7.90
CA LEU A 96 7.50 11.55 9.26
C LEU A 96 7.70 10.37 10.19
N ASP A 97 8.60 10.52 11.14
CA ASP A 97 8.70 9.59 12.25
C ASP A 97 7.32 9.47 12.92
N ASN A 98 6.95 8.25 13.29
CA ASN A 98 5.64 7.91 13.84
C ASN A 98 4.44 8.00 12.89
N CYS A 99 4.66 8.22 11.59
CA CYS A 99 3.61 8.18 10.59
C CYS A 99 3.71 6.96 9.67
N LEU A 100 2.58 6.54 9.12
CA LEU A 100 2.49 5.68 7.95
C LEU A 100 1.78 6.48 6.86
N CYS A 101 2.46 6.71 5.74
CA CYS A 101 1.92 7.49 4.62
C CYS A 101 1.69 6.57 3.41
N VAL A 102 0.44 6.46 2.99
CA VAL A 102 0.04 5.63 1.85
C VAL A 102 -0.29 6.54 0.67
N HIS A 103 0.44 6.38 -0.43
CA HIS A 103 0.41 7.27 -1.58
C HIS A 103 -0.35 6.64 -2.74
N PHE A 104 -1.23 7.44 -3.36
CA PHE A 104 -1.93 7.11 -4.59
C PHE A 104 -1.72 8.21 -5.62
N LYS A 105 -1.37 7.84 -6.85
CA LYS A 105 -1.39 8.75 -7.99
C LYS A 105 -2.83 9.09 -8.36
N VAL A 106 -3.04 10.32 -8.80
CA VAL A 106 -4.33 10.86 -9.24
C VAL A 106 -4.27 11.04 -10.75
N ASN A 107 -5.01 10.23 -11.48
CA ASN A 107 -5.22 10.38 -12.90
C ASN A 107 -6.51 11.18 -13.12
N LYS A 108 -6.55 12.01 -14.17
CA LYS A 108 -7.75 12.75 -14.55
C LYS A 108 -8.24 12.25 -15.90
N VAL A 109 -9.10 11.24 -15.88
CA VAL A 109 -9.57 10.58 -17.09
C VAL A 109 -10.58 11.47 -17.81
N GLY A 110 -10.39 11.63 -19.12
CA GLY A 110 -11.22 12.49 -19.96
C GLY A 110 -10.93 13.99 -19.82
N GLU A 111 -9.85 14.41 -19.14
CA GLU A 111 -9.46 15.82 -19.09
C GLU A 111 -8.98 16.28 -20.48
N ASN A 112 -9.49 17.43 -20.94
CA ASN A 112 -8.96 18.15 -22.08
C ASN A 112 -8.82 19.64 -21.70
N LYS A 113 -7.58 20.08 -21.51
CA LYS A 113 -7.29 21.45 -21.04
C LYS A 113 -7.59 22.50 -22.10
N ASP A 114 -7.39 22.18 -23.37
CA ASP A 114 -7.62 23.11 -24.48
C ASP A 114 -9.11 23.38 -24.70
N LEU A 115 -9.95 22.40 -24.34
CA LEU A 115 -11.42 22.51 -24.39
C LEU A 115 -12.04 22.86 -23.03
N GLU A 116 -11.22 23.15 -22.01
CA GLU A 116 -11.66 23.40 -20.63
C GLU A 116 -12.51 22.27 -20.00
N ILE A 117 -12.38 21.04 -20.52
CA ILE A 117 -13.08 19.86 -20.02
C ILE A 117 -12.34 19.30 -18.81
N LYS A 118 -13.01 19.31 -17.65
CA LYS A 118 -12.50 18.71 -16.42
C LYS A 118 -12.66 17.18 -16.46
N GLY A 119 -11.57 16.46 -16.24
CA GLY A 119 -11.60 15.00 -16.13
C GLY A 119 -12.13 14.49 -14.79
N THR A 120 -12.51 13.22 -14.75
CA THR A 120 -12.86 12.50 -13.51
C THR A 120 -11.60 11.97 -12.85
N LYS A 121 -11.49 12.15 -11.53
CA LYS A 121 -10.36 11.62 -10.76
C LYS A 121 -10.46 10.10 -10.65
N GLU A 122 -9.37 9.44 -11.01
CA GLU A 122 -9.12 8.04 -10.73
C GLU A 122 -7.82 7.89 -9.97
N TYR A 123 -7.75 6.89 -9.11
CA TYR A 123 -6.64 6.69 -8.19
C TYR A 123 -5.91 5.39 -8.52
N VAL A 124 -4.59 5.42 -8.38
CA VAL A 124 -3.72 4.26 -8.56
C VAL A 124 -2.85 4.17 -7.33
N PHE A 125 -2.91 3.05 -6.61
CA PHE A 125 -1.99 2.82 -5.49
C PHE A 125 -0.57 2.93 -6.03
N ASP A 126 0.25 3.81 -5.43
CA ASP A 126 1.62 4.03 -5.88
C ASP A 126 2.59 3.37 -4.93
N ASN A 127 2.67 3.81 -3.67
CA ASN A 127 3.56 3.20 -2.70
C ASN A 127 3.19 3.52 -1.24
N VAL A 128 3.78 2.74 -0.34
CA VAL A 128 3.88 3.02 1.09
C VAL A 128 5.30 2.71 1.55
N LYS A 129 5.86 3.54 2.43
CA LYS A 129 7.14 3.31 3.11
C LYS A 129 6.90 3.15 4.61
N GLY A 130 7.64 2.25 5.24
CA GLY A 130 7.48 1.97 6.66
C GLY A 130 8.46 0.91 7.17
N LYS A 131 8.31 0.50 8.43
CA LYS A 131 9.09 -0.60 8.97
C LYS A 131 8.66 -1.90 8.31
N TYR A 132 9.60 -2.84 8.22
CA TYR A 132 9.34 -4.17 7.65
C TYR A 132 8.07 -4.83 8.21
N LEU A 133 7.97 -4.92 9.54
CA LEU A 133 6.85 -5.58 10.22
C LEU A 133 5.53 -4.82 10.10
N ASP A 134 5.55 -3.54 9.72
CA ASP A 134 4.34 -2.76 9.49
C ASP A 134 3.77 -3.00 8.09
N LEU A 135 4.59 -3.50 7.14
CA LEU A 135 4.19 -3.73 5.76
C LEU A 135 4.05 -5.21 5.41
N PHE A 136 4.82 -6.09 6.07
CA PHE A 136 4.95 -7.48 5.66
C PHE A 136 3.64 -8.27 5.72
N ALA A 137 2.81 -8.06 6.75
CA ALA A 137 1.55 -8.79 6.89
C ALA A 137 0.58 -8.49 5.73
N PHE A 138 0.48 -7.21 5.32
CA PHE A 138 -0.30 -6.84 4.14
C PHE A 138 0.28 -7.47 2.86
N TYR A 139 1.60 -7.35 2.67
CA TYR A 139 2.29 -7.92 1.51
C TYR A 139 2.08 -9.42 1.39
N GLN A 140 2.29 -10.17 2.49
CA GLN A 140 2.10 -11.61 2.53
C GLN A 140 0.65 -11.97 2.19
N LYS A 141 -0.33 -11.38 2.89
CA LYS A 141 -1.74 -11.70 2.69
C LYS A 141 -2.23 -11.45 1.26
N ASN A 142 -1.89 -10.30 0.68
CA ASN A 142 -2.55 -9.82 -0.53
C ASN A 142 -1.71 -9.97 -1.81
N ILE A 143 -0.38 -10.02 -1.71
CA ILE A 143 0.53 -9.94 -2.87
C ILE A 143 1.33 -11.24 -3.02
N GLU A 144 1.95 -11.74 -1.96
CA GLU A 144 2.76 -12.96 -2.01
C GLU A 144 2.49 -13.86 -0.79
N PRO A 145 1.41 -14.67 -0.83
CA PRO A 145 1.02 -15.54 0.28
C PRO A 145 2.07 -16.57 0.68
N THR A 146 2.98 -16.91 -0.25
CA THR A 146 4.08 -17.84 0.04
C THR A 146 5.33 -17.16 0.60
N ALA A 147 5.30 -15.83 0.78
CA ALA A 147 6.41 -15.09 1.36
C ALA A 147 6.65 -15.50 2.82
N THR A 148 7.91 -15.63 3.21
CA THR A 148 8.31 -15.80 4.62
C THR A 148 9.20 -14.66 5.06
N THR A 149 9.31 -14.45 6.37
CA THR A 149 10.13 -13.40 6.96
C THR A 149 11.62 -13.58 6.66
N GLU A 150 12.09 -14.82 6.74
CA GLU A 150 13.50 -15.19 6.54
C GLU A 150 13.88 -14.93 5.09
N LYS A 151 13.10 -15.48 4.14
CA LYS A 151 13.31 -15.27 2.72
C LYS A 151 13.32 -13.77 2.45
N THR A 152 12.24 -13.08 2.83
CA THR A 152 12.10 -11.67 2.45
C THR A 152 13.19 -10.76 2.99
N THR A 153 13.67 -11.01 4.20
CA THR A 153 14.76 -10.19 4.76
C THR A 153 16.13 -10.52 4.18
N THR A 154 16.44 -11.76 3.78
CA THR A 154 17.77 -12.13 3.26
C THR A 154 18.14 -11.45 1.95
N THR A 155 17.27 -11.45 0.94
CA THR A 155 17.62 -10.84 -0.37
C THR A 155 17.41 -9.33 -0.39
N GLY A 156 16.57 -8.81 0.50
CA GLY A 156 16.27 -7.38 0.62
C GLY A 156 15.42 -6.78 -0.51
N ILE A 157 15.11 -7.53 -1.58
CA ILE A 157 14.30 -7.07 -2.72
C ILE A 157 13.32 -8.16 -3.19
N TYR A 158 12.05 -7.86 -2.94
CA TYR A 158 10.77 -8.40 -3.42
C TYR A 158 10.34 -7.97 -4.80
N SER A 159 10.16 -8.84 -5.79
CA SER A 159 9.38 -8.46 -6.99
C SER A 159 8.37 -9.55 -7.32
N THR A 160 7.08 -9.25 -7.12
CA THR A 160 5.97 -10.10 -7.55
C THR A 160 5.39 -9.52 -8.82
N ARG A 161 5.62 -10.20 -9.94
CA ARG A 161 5.19 -9.76 -11.27
C ARG A 161 4.37 -10.86 -11.95
N LYS A 162 3.18 -10.52 -12.43
CA LYS A 162 2.30 -11.39 -13.21
C LYS A 162 1.73 -10.62 -14.39
N ASP A 163 2.44 -10.70 -15.52
CA ASP A 163 2.08 -9.92 -16.72
C ASP A 163 0.71 -10.28 -17.27
N LYS A 164 0.35 -11.58 -17.28
CA LYS A 164 -0.98 -12.05 -17.71
C LYS A 164 -2.11 -11.47 -16.86
N ASP A 165 -1.82 -11.24 -15.58
CA ASP A 165 -2.76 -10.70 -14.62
C ASP A 165 -2.56 -9.18 -14.44
N GLY A 166 -1.73 -8.52 -15.26
CA GLY A 166 -1.63 -7.06 -15.28
C GLY A 166 -1.16 -6.39 -13.97
N TYR A 167 -0.41 -7.10 -13.12
CA TYR A 167 0.16 -6.47 -11.92
C TYR A 167 1.65 -6.76 -11.68
N TRP A 168 2.30 -5.79 -11.06
CA TRP A 168 3.69 -5.86 -10.64
C TRP A 168 3.87 -5.05 -9.36
N TYR A 169 4.32 -5.70 -8.28
CA TYR A 169 4.62 -5.08 -6.99
C TYR A 169 6.04 -5.37 -6.56
N ASN A 170 6.68 -4.35 -5.97
CA ASN A 170 7.97 -4.49 -5.31
C ASN A 170 7.82 -4.36 -3.80
N PHE A 171 8.51 -5.22 -3.06
CA PHE A 171 8.63 -5.16 -1.60
C PHE A 171 10.10 -5.20 -1.19
N ALA A 172 10.71 -4.05 -0.92
CA ALA A 172 12.17 -3.98 -0.82
C ALA A 172 12.64 -3.01 0.26
N ARG A 173 13.88 -3.23 0.73
CA ARG A 173 14.60 -2.31 1.61
C ARG A 173 14.80 -0.97 0.90
N THR A 174 14.72 0.12 1.66
CA THR A 174 15.20 1.42 1.21
C THR A 174 16.71 1.52 1.49
N ASN A 175 17.30 2.64 1.10
CA ASN A 175 18.65 3.05 1.51
C ASN A 175 18.74 3.56 2.95
N THR A 176 17.61 3.59 3.68
CA THR A 176 17.54 4.02 5.07
C THR A 176 17.36 2.79 5.95
N ASP A 177 18.20 2.65 6.97
CA ASP A 177 18.21 1.46 7.82
C ASP A 177 16.85 1.17 8.45
N GLY A 178 16.44 -0.09 8.38
CA GLY A 178 15.18 -0.57 8.96
C GLY A 178 13.92 -0.22 8.17
N LEU A 179 14.03 0.52 7.06
CA LEU A 179 12.89 0.96 6.26
C LEU A 179 12.73 0.13 4.98
N TRP A 180 11.47 -0.09 4.65
CA TRP A 180 11.01 -0.85 3.51
C TRP A 180 9.98 -0.05 2.75
N TYR A 181 9.79 -0.41 1.49
CA TYR A 181 8.68 0.08 0.71
C TYR A 181 7.89 -1.08 0.11
N LEU A 182 6.59 -0.87 0.02
CA LEU A 182 5.70 -1.61 -0.87
C LEU A 182 5.29 -0.67 -1.99
N LYS A 183 5.58 -1.03 -3.24
CA LYS A 183 5.37 -0.17 -4.40
C LYS A 183 4.67 -0.90 -5.53
N ASN A 184 3.67 -0.26 -6.10
CA ASN A 184 3.03 -0.69 -7.33
C ASN A 184 3.86 -0.23 -8.55
N MET A 185 4.25 -1.19 -9.36
CA MET A 185 5.04 -1.02 -10.58
C MET A 185 4.21 -1.35 -11.83
N SER A 186 2.92 -1.65 -11.70
CA SER A 186 2.05 -2.11 -12.80
C SER A 186 1.93 -1.12 -13.94
N SER A 187 2.12 0.18 -13.68
CA SER A 187 2.22 1.22 -14.74
C SER A 187 3.34 0.98 -15.75
N ARG A 188 4.31 0.09 -15.46
CA ARG A 188 5.42 -0.27 -16.34
C ARG A 188 5.15 -1.52 -17.19
N LEU A 189 3.95 -2.11 -17.09
CA LEU A 189 3.56 -3.27 -17.90
C LEU A 189 3.03 -2.88 -19.28
N ASN A 190 2.84 -1.58 -19.52
CA ASN A 190 2.33 -1.00 -20.77
C ASN A 190 3.41 -0.20 -21.49
#